data_AF-A0A7J7DBM5-F1
#
_entry.id   AF-A0A7J7DBM5-F1
#
_cell.length_a   1.000
_cell.length_b   1.000
_cell.length_c   1.000
_cell.angle_alpha   90.00
_cell.angle_beta   90.00
_cell.angle_gamma   90.00
#
_symmetry.space_group_name_H-M   'P 1'
#
loop_
_entity.id
_entity.type
_entity.pdbx_description
1 polymer ?
#
loop_
_entity_poly.entity_id
_entity_poly.type
_entity_poly.pdbx_seq_one_letter_code
_entity_poly.pdbx_strand_id
1 'polypeptide(L)'
;MQGEVTAAKRPKNSALEVDLDFEHNLRPAPVITEEVTASLEEIIQKRIVEERFDDVQKVPTSLVKAPRELKELDENKSKKGLAEVYEDEFVQKTDPASAALSFSDEQKNEARTLFKKICFKLDALSHFHFAPKPVIEDMSIQANVPALAMEEIAPMAVSDAAMLAPEEVFGGKGDVKEEAELTQAERKRRRANKKRKFKSEAAKKTAKKTRESSLQNHNGKEEQ
;
A
#
# COMPACT_ATOMS: atom_id res chain seq x y z
N MET A 1 15.54 67.73 -33.82
CA MET A 1 14.93 66.43 -33.47
C MET A 1 14.05 66.01 -34.64
N GLN A 2 14.38 64.89 -35.30
CA GLN A 2 13.60 64.32 -36.40
C GLN A 2 13.14 62.91 -35.97
N GLY A 3 11.90 62.54 -36.30
CA GLY A 3 11.41 61.16 -36.11
C GLY A 3 11.96 60.21 -37.17
N GLU A 4 11.83 58.89 -36.94
CA GLU A 4 12.13 57.83 -37.92
C GLU A 4 13.58 57.85 -38.47
N VAL A 5 14.55 57.99 -37.56
CA VAL A 5 15.98 58.02 -37.93
C VAL A 5 16.51 56.61 -38.18
N THR A 6 16.90 56.33 -39.43
CA THR A 6 17.57 55.10 -39.85
C THR A 6 19.07 55.12 -39.53
N ALA A 7 19.70 53.95 -39.43
CA ALA A 7 21.10 53.81 -38.99
C ALA A 7 22.13 54.62 -39.83
N ALA A 8 21.86 54.88 -41.11
CA ALA A 8 22.74 55.65 -41.99
C ALA A 8 22.69 57.18 -41.76
N LYS A 9 21.59 57.69 -41.18
CA LYS A 9 21.37 59.12 -40.94
C LYS A 9 21.97 59.60 -39.62
N ARG A 10 22.37 58.69 -38.73
CA ARG A 10 22.95 59.00 -37.42
C ARG A 10 24.48 58.78 -37.40
N PRO A 11 25.25 59.56 -36.62
CA PRO A 11 26.67 59.31 -36.40
C PRO A 11 26.92 57.93 -35.77
N LYS A 12 28.10 57.36 -35.99
CA LYS A 12 28.51 56.08 -35.38
C LYS A 12 28.48 56.21 -33.86
N ASN A 13 27.95 55.19 -33.16
CA ASN A 13 27.83 55.09 -31.70
C ASN A 13 26.95 56.12 -30.97
N SER A 14 26.26 57.01 -31.70
CA SER A 14 25.39 58.03 -31.09
C SER A 14 24.25 57.47 -30.22
N ALA A 15 23.85 56.20 -30.39
CA ALA A 15 22.81 55.56 -29.59
C ALA A 15 23.24 55.22 -28.14
N LEU A 16 24.54 55.18 -27.86
CA LEU A 16 25.06 54.93 -26.50
C LEU A 16 25.14 56.22 -25.66
N GLU A 17 25.12 57.38 -26.32
CA GLU A 17 25.25 58.69 -25.69
C GLU A 17 23.90 59.29 -25.28
N VAL A 18 22.79 58.75 -25.81
CA VAL A 18 21.44 59.26 -25.61
C VAL A 18 20.64 58.24 -24.82
N ASP A 19 20.11 58.66 -23.67
CA ASP A 19 19.19 57.87 -22.87
C ASP A 19 17.83 57.79 -23.58
N LEU A 20 17.50 56.60 -24.10
CA LEU A 20 16.25 56.32 -24.80
C LEU A 20 15.43 55.30 -23.99
N ASP A 21 14.20 55.66 -23.66
CA ASP A 21 13.25 54.75 -23.03
C ASP A 21 12.53 53.93 -24.10
N PHE A 22 12.54 52.60 -23.96
CA PHE A 22 11.79 51.69 -24.81
C PHE A 22 11.22 50.52 -24.00
N GLU A 23 10.08 50.01 -24.46
CA GLU A 23 9.38 48.92 -23.80
C GLU A 23 10.04 47.57 -24.10
N HIS A 24 10.14 46.72 -23.09
CA HIS A 24 10.61 45.35 -23.21
C HIS A 24 9.42 44.38 -23.11
N ASN A 25 9.34 43.44 -24.05
CA ASN A 25 8.23 42.50 -24.14
C ASN A 25 8.30 41.33 -23.14
N LEU A 26 9.45 41.09 -22.52
CA LEU A 26 9.70 39.96 -21.64
C LEU A 26 10.28 40.44 -20.30
N ARG A 27 9.90 39.76 -19.22
CA ARG A 27 10.59 39.95 -17.94
C ARG A 27 11.98 39.34 -18.04
N PRO A 28 13.05 40.08 -17.68
CA PRO A 28 14.38 39.51 -17.63
C PRO A 28 14.43 38.40 -16.59
N ALA A 29 15.33 37.43 -16.80
CA ALA A 29 15.56 36.39 -15.81
C ALA A 29 16.02 37.01 -14.48
N PRO A 30 15.47 36.56 -13.33
CA PRO A 30 15.86 37.10 -12.04
C PRO A 30 17.33 36.75 -11.76
N VAL A 31 18.07 37.72 -11.25
CA VAL A 31 19.46 37.51 -10.81
C VAL A 31 19.42 36.86 -9.43
N ILE A 32 20.19 35.78 -9.26
CA ILE A 32 20.29 35.07 -7.98
C ILE A 32 21.17 35.89 -7.04
N THR A 33 20.54 36.68 -6.17
CA THR A 33 21.21 37.45 -5.11
C THR A 33 21.23 36.65 -3.80
N GLU A 34 22.12 37.03 -2.88
CA GLU A 34 22.27 36.38 -1.57
C GLU A 34 20.98 36.43 -0.73
N GLU A 35 20.22 37.52 -0.84
CA GLU A 35 18.93 37.69 -0.16
C GLU A 35 17.88 36.68 -0.62
N VAL A 36 17.83 36.41 -1.94
CA VAL A 36 16.91 35.42 -2.52
C VAL A 36 17.29 34.02 -2.04
N THR A 37 18.58 33.70 -1.99
CA THR A 37 19.04 32.41 -1.47
C THR A 37 18.75 32.24 0.02
N ALA A 38 18.94 33.28 0.84
CA ALA A 38 18.62 33.25 2.26
C ALA A 38 17.12 33.00 2.49
N SER A 39 16.25 33.68 1.73
CA SER A 39 14.80 33.47 1.78
C SER A 39 14.39 32.03 1.42
N LEU A 40 15.01 31.46 0.38
CA LEU A 40 14.77 30.06 -0.01
C LEU A 40 15.22 29.08 1.07
N GLU A 41 16.38 29.31 1.68
CA GLU A 41 16.89 28.46 2.77
C GLU A 41 15.98 28.50 4.00
N GLU A 42 15.46 29.67 4.38
CA GLU A 42 14.48 29.78 5.46
C GLU A 42 13.21 28.97 5.18
N ILE A 43 12.71 28.99 3.94
CA ILE A 43 11.54 28.19 3.54
C ILE A 43 11.85 26.70 3.64
N ILE A 44 13.02 26.28 3.16
CA ILE A 44 13.46 24.88 3.21
C ILE A 44 13.61 24.43 4.67
N GLN A 45 14.25 25.22 5.52
CA GLN A 45 14.41 24.93 6.94
C GLN A 45 13.06 24.78 7.64
N LYS A 46 12.12 25.71 7.40
CA LYS A 46 10.76 25.63 7.96
C LYS A 46 10.05 24.34 7.53
N ARG A 47 10.11 23.96 6.24
CA ARG A 47 9.50 22.72 5.75
C ARG A 47 10.11 21.45 6.35
N ILE A 48 11.42 21.43 6.57
CA ILE A 48 12.11 20.32 7.24
C ILE A 48 11.68 20.21 8.70
N VAL A 49 11.61 21.33 9.41
CA VAL A 49 11.14 21.39 10.81
C VAL A 49 9.68 20.96 10.94
N GLU A 50 8.84 21.33 9.97
CA GLU A 50 7.43 20.94 9.88
C GLU A 50 7.21 19.52 9.30
N GLU A 51 8.28 18.81 8.89
CA GLU A 51 8.24 17.52 8.18
C GLU A 51 7.30 17.49 6.95
N ARG A 52 7.14 18.64 6.27
CA ARG A 52 6.20 18.79 5.15
C ARG A 52 6.90 18.59 3.80
N PHE A 53 6.91 17.34 3.35
CA PHE A 53 7.51 16.93 2.07
C PHE A 53 6.45 16.55 1.05
N ASP A 54 6.59 17.07 -0.17
CA ASP A 54 5.73 16.78 -1.33
C ASP A 54 6.28 15.58 -2.15
N ASP A 55 6.80 14.56 -1.48
CA ASP A 55 7.37 13.37 -2.12
C ASP A 55 6.28 12.43 -2.65
N VAL A 56 6.50 11.84 -3.83
CA VAL A 56 5.57 10.85 -4.40
C VAL A 56 5.55 9.60 -3.52
N GLN A 57 4.39 9.32 -2.92
CA GLN A 57 4.21 8.13 -2.11
C GLN A 57 4.06 6.88 -2.98
N LYS A 58 4.79 5.81 -2.64
CA LYS A 58 4.61 4.51 -3.30
C LYS A 58 3.19 4.00 -3.03
N VAL A 59 2.40 3.85 -4.09
CA VAL A 59 1.07 3.24 -4.03
C VAL A 59 1.20 1.84 -3.41
N PRO A 60 0.41 1.49 -2.38
CA PRO A 60 0.44 0.15 -1.82
C PRO A 60 0.09 -0.87 -2.90
N THR A 61 0.91 -1.93 -3.02
CA THR A 61 0.73 -2.98 -4.03
C THR A 61 -0.59 -3.74 -3.83
N SER A 62 -1.11 -3.81 -2.60
CA SER A 62 -2.43 -4.37 -2.30
C SER A 62 -3.43 -3.27 -1.98
N LEU A 63 -4.45 -3.12 -2.83
CA LEU A 63 -5.58 -2.21 -2.63
C LEU A 63 -6.54 -2.66 -1.52
N VAL A 64 -6.34 -3.87 -0.96
CA VAL A 64 -7.31 -4.51 -0.08
C VAL A 64 -6.70 -4.72 1.30
N LYS A 65 -6.66 -3.66 2.11
CA LYS A 65 -6.88 -3.91 3.54
C LYS A 65 -8.32 -4.37 3.62
N ALA A 66 -8.56 -5.61 4.07
CA ALA A 66 -9.90 -6.11 4.28
C ALA A 66 -10.72 -5.04 5.02
N PRO A 67 -11.81 -4.54 4.43
CA PRO A 67 -12.62 -3.53 5.09
C PRO A 67 -13.05 -4.09 6.44
N ARG A 68 -12.88 -3.30 7.50
CA ARG A 68 -13.41 -3.68 8.81
C ARG A 68 -14.91 -3.83 8.61
N GLU A 69 -15.41 -5.05 8.75
CA GLU A 69 -16.84 -5.33 8.66
C GLU A 69 -17.55 -4.51 9.73
N LEU A 70 -18.22 -3.44 9.31
CA LEU A 70 -19.20 -2.75 10.14
C LEU A 70 -20.39 -3.70 10.20
N LYS A 71 -20.58 -4.34 11.35
CA LYS A 71 -21.77 -5.14 11.60
C LYS A 71 -22.92 -4.17 11.79
N GLU A 72 -23.72 -3.99 10.74
CA GLU A 72 -25.00 -3.29 10.84
C GLU A 72 -25.94 -4.13 11.72
N LEU A 73 -26.49 -3.51 12.77
CA LEU A 73 -27.41 -4.14 13.69
C LEU A 73 -28.84 -3.86 13.23
N ASP A 74 -29.65 -4.89 13.05
CA ASP A 74 -31.08 -4.71 12.75
C ASP A 74 -31.83 -4.24 14.00
N GLU A 75 -32.46 -3.06 13.93
CA GLU A 75 -33.30 -2.50 15.02
C GLU A 75 -34.73 -3.07 15.04
N ASN A 76 -35.06 -3.96 14.11
CA ASN A 76 -36.36 -4.62 14.04
C ASN A 76 -36.49 -5.73 15.10
N LYS A 77 -37.71 -5.97 15.58
CA LYS A 77 -37.98 -7.08 16.50
C LYS A 77 -37.56 -8.40 15.86
N SER A 78 -36.79 -9.21 16.60
CA SER A 78 -36.39 -10.54 16.15
C SER A 78 -37.60 -11.41 15.85
N LYS A 79 -37.53 -12.15 14.73
CA LYS A 79 -38.52 -13.17 14.36
C LYS A 79 -38.28 -14.51 15.07
N LYS A 80 -37.08 -14.71 15.63
CA LYS A 80 -36.66 -15.94 16.31
C LYS A 80 -36.81 -15.83 17.83
N GLY A 81 -37.19 -16.93 18.46
CA GLY A 81 -37.27 -17.04 19.93
C GLY A 81 -35.89 -17.19 20.58
N LEU A 82 -35.80 -16.95 21.91
CA LEU A 82 -34.56 -17.12 22.67
C LEU A 82 -34.00 -18.55 22.58
N ALA A 83 -34.87 -19.57 22.62
CA ALA A 83 -34.47 -20.97 22.51
C ALA A 83 -33.78 -21.27 21.17
N GLU A 84 -34.35 -20.80 20.05
CA GLU A 84 -33.81 -20.99 18.70
C GLU A 84 -32.45 -20.29 18.52
N VAL A 85 -32.27 -19.11 19.11
CA VAL A 85 -30.97 -18.41 19.07
C VAL A 85 -29.89 -19.22 19.79
N TYR A 86 -30.22 -19.82 20.94
CA TYR A 86 -29.26 -20.67 21.66
C TYR A 86 -28.95 -21.96 20.90
N GLU A 87 -29.93 -22.57 20.24
CA GLU A 87 -29.72 -23.74 19.37
C GLU A 87 -28.79 -23.40 18.20
N ASP A 88 -29.06 -22.29 17.49
CA ASP A 88 -28.24 -21.81 16.39
C ASP A 88 -26.79 -21.51 16.84
N GLU A 89 -26.61 -20.86 17.98
CA GLU A 89 -25.28 -20.59 18.56
C GLU A 89 -24.54 -21.88 18.95
N PHE A 90 -25.26 -22.88 19.47
CA PHE A 90 -24.65 -24.15 19.84
C PHE A 90 -24.15 -24.88 18.59
N VAL A 91 -24.97 -24.94 17.54
CA VAL A 91 -24.61 -25.55 16.26
C VAL A 91 -23.43 -24.82 15.61
N GLN A 92 -23.38 -23.48 15.65
CA GLN A 92 -22.24 -22.71 15.14
C GLN A 92 -20.93 -22.95 15.92
N LYS A 93 -21.03 -23.24 17.22
CA LYS A 93 -19.86 -23.56 18.07
C LYS A 93 -19.36 -24.98 17.82
N THR A 94 -20.26 -25.92 17.53
CA THR A 94 -19.88 -27.32 17.24
C THR A 94 -19.34 -27.46 15.82
N ASP A 95 -19.97 -26.78 14.85
CA ASP A 95 -19.61 -26.82 13.44
C ASP A 95 -19.40 -25.39 12.90
N PRO A 96 -18.16 -24.90 12.80
CA PRO A 96 -17.89 -23.55 12.28
C PRO A 96 -18.25 -23.39 10.79
N ALA A 97 -18.53 -24.49 10.08
CA ALA A 97 -18.97 -24.50 8.69
C ALA A 97 -20.47 -24.21 8.50
N SER A 98 -21.28 -24.32 9.56
CA SER A 98 -22.72 -24.07 9.51
C SER A 98 -23.10 -22.63 9.90
N ALA A 99 -22.13 -21.72 9.96
CA ALA A 99 -22.41 -20.30 10.18
C ALA A 99 -23.42 -19.81 9.14
N ALA A 100 -24.56 -19.28 9.61
CA ALA A 100 -25.61 -18.80 8.74
C ALA A 100 -25.06 -17.67 7.85
N LEU A 101 -24.99 -17.92 6.55
CA LEU A 101 -24.66 -16.89 5.57
C LEU A 101 -25.72 -15.81 5.64
N SER A 102 -25.31 -14.55 5.73
CA SER A 102 -26.26 -13.46 5.60
C SER A 102 -26.84 -13.49 4.18
N PHE A 103 -28.10 -13.04 4.02
CA PHE A 103 -28.71 -12.92 2.69
C PHE A 103 -27.85 -12.08 1.72
N SER A 104 -27.11 -11.10 2.24
CA SER A 104 -26.14 -10.32 1.50
C SER A 104 -25.01 -11.18 0.91
N ASP A 105 -24.56 -12.19 1.64
CA ASP A 105 -23.45 -13.05 1.21
C ASP A 105 -23.88 -14.05 0.13
N GLU A 106 -25.11 -14.55 0.19
CA GLU A 106 -25.68 -15.37 -0.90
C GLU A 106 -25.77 -14.57 -2.21
N GLN A 107 -26.27 -13.34 -2.16
CA GLN A 107 -26.33 -12.45 -3.32
C GLN A 107 -24.93 -12.11 -3.86
N LYS A 108 -23.96 -11.83 -2.98
CA LYS A 108 -22.55 -11.63 -3.38
C LYS A 108 -21.99 -12.87 -4.07
N ASN A 109 -22.30 -14.06 -3.56
CA ASN A 109 -21.86 -15.32 -4.16
C ASN A 109 -22.51 -15.54 -5.53
N GLU A 110 -23.82 -15.31 -5.66
CA GLU A 110 -24.51 -15.38 -6.95
C GLU A 110 -23.90 -14.41 -7.96
N ALA A 111 -23.73 -13.13 -7.58
CA ALA A 111 -23.09 -12.12 -8.42
C ALA A 111 -21.66 -12.53 -8.84
N ARG A 112 -20.87 -13.09 -7.92
CA ARG A 112 -19.53 -13.65 -8.23
C ARG A 112 -19.60 -14.78 -9.25
N THR A 113 -20.57 -15.69 -9.14
CA THR A 113 -20.73 -16.79 -10.10
C THR A 113 -21.13 -16.29 -11.49
N LEU A 114 -22.07 -15.35 -11.56
CA LEU A 114 -22.50 -14.73 -12.81
C LEU A 114 -21.36 -13.95 -13.47
N PHE A 115 -20.60 -13.18 -12.69
CA PHE A 115 -19.43 -12.45 -13.17
C PHE A 115 -18.39 -13.39 -13.76
N LYS A 116 -18.06 -14.49 -13.07
CA LYS A 116 -17.13 -15.53 -13.59
C LYS A 116 -17.61 -16.10 -14.93
N LYS A 117 -18.91 -16.39 -15.05
CA LYS A 117 -19.51 -16.90 -16.30
C LYS A 117 -19.43 -15.89 -17.44
N ILE A 118 -19.70 -14.61 -17.17
CA ILE A 118 -19.62 -13.54 -18.17
C ILE A 118 -18.18 -13.33 -18.62
N CYS A 119 -17.23 -13.22 -17.69
CA CYS A 119 -15.81 -13.09 -18.02
C CYS A 119 -15.33 -14.24 -18.90
N PHE A 120 -15.68 -15.49 -18.56
CA PHE A 120 -15.29 -16.65 -19.38
C PHE A 120 -15.82 -16.56 -20.82
N LYS A 121 -17.07 -16.11 -21.01
CA LYS A 121 -17.63 -15.91 -22.35
C LYS A 121 -16.95 -14.77 -23.12
N LEU A 122 -16.62 -13.67 -22.44
CA LEU A 122 -15.93 -12.53 -23.04
C LEU A 122 -14.48 -12.88 -23.42
N ASP A 123 -13.78 -13.63 -22.56
CA ASP A 123 -12.42 -14.11 -22.80
C ASP A 123 -12.40 -15.05 -24.02
N ALA A 124 -13.39 -15.94 -24.14
CA ALA A 124 -13.54 -16.80 -25.32
C ALA A 124 -13.85 -16.01 -26.60
N LEU A 125 -14.70 -14.97 -26.51
CA LEU A 125 -15.04 -14.10 -27.63
C LEU A 125 -13.83 -13.30 -28.13
N SER A 126 -12.94 -12.87 -27.22
CA SER A 126 -11.72 -12.12 -27.53
C SER A 126 -10.53 -13.01 -27.95
N HIS A 127 -10.76 -14.30 -28.21
CA HIS A 127 -9.70 -15.27 -28.51
C HIS A 127 -8.62 -15.32 -27.42
N PHE A 128 -9.02 -15.11 -26.17
CA PHE A 128 -8.15 -15.08 -24.99
C PHE A 128 -7.06 -13.99 -25.03
N HIS A 129 -7.25 -12.92 -25.80
CA HIS A 129 -6.40 -11.72 -25.75
C HIS A 129 -6.95 -10.70 -24.73
N PHE A 130 -6.71 -10.95 -23.45
CA PHE A 130 -7.20 -10.08 -22.36
C PHE A 130 -6.10 -9.78 -21.34
N ALA A 131 -6.31 -8.73 -20.54
CA ALA A 131 -5.42 -8.41 -19.42
C ALA A 131 -5.62 -9.44 -18.30
N PRO A 132 -4.56 -10.05 -17.76
CA PRO A 132 -4.68 -11.07 -16.73
C PRO A 132 -5.44 -10.53 -15.51
N LYS A 133 -6.22 -11.40 -14.86
CA LYS A 133 -6.98 -11.04 -13.67
C LYS A 133 -6.04 -10.51 -12.58
N PRO A 134 -6.46 -9.51 -11.79
CA PRO A 134 -5.63 -9.02 -10.70
C PRO A 134 -5.33 -10.16 -9.72
N VAL A 135 -4.10 -10.18 -9.20
CA VAL A 135 -3.68 -11.18 -8.21
C VAL A 135 -4.46 -10.93 -6.92
N ILE A 136 -5.35 -11.87 -6.59
CA ILE A 136 -6.02 -11.93 -5.31
C ILE A 136 -5.20 -12.87 -4.43
N GLU A 137 -4.88 -12.45 -3.21
CA GLU A 137 -4.17 -13.29 -2.25
C GLU A 137 -5.11 -14.41 -1.79
N ASP A 138 -5.02 -15.57 -2.45
CA ASP A 138 -5.77 -16.76 -2.08
C ASP A 138 -4.98 -17.58 -1.05
N MET A 139 -5.57 -17.81 0.13
CA MET A 139 -4.97 -18.67 1.16
C MET A 139 -5.32 -20.13 0.88
N SER A 140 -4.36 -20.91 0.39
CA SER A 140 -4.47 -22.37 0.29
C SER A 140 -3.90 -23.05 1.51
N ILE A 141 -4.69 -23.88 2.19
CA ILE A 141 -4.22 -24.72 3.31
C ILE A 141 -3.83 -26.08 2.72
N GLN A 142 -2.54 -26.41 2.75
CA GLN A 142 -2.04 -27.73 2.33
C GLN A 142 -1.99 -28.67 3.54
N ALA A 143 -2.53 -29.89 3.40
CA ALA A 143 -2.48 -30.91 4.44
C ALA A 143 -1.17 -31.71 4.37
N ASN A 144 -0.71 -32.24 5.51
CA ASN A 144 0.46 -33.12 5.56
C ASN A 144 0.10 -34.52 5.07
N VAL A 145 0.22 -34.71 3.76
CA VAL A 145 -0.07 -35.96 3.07
C VAL A 145 1.20 -36.37 2.29
N PRO A 146 1.51 -37.66 2.15
CA PRO A 146 2.57 -38.11 1.24
C PRO A 146 2.30 -37.58 -0.17
N ALA A 147 3.34 -37.12 -0.86
CA ALA A 147 3.21 -36.52 -2.19
C ALA A 147 2.45 -37.43 -3.17
N LEU A 148 2.69 -38.74 -3.08
CA LEU A 148 2.05 -39.77 -3.90
C LEU A 148 0.52 -39.79 -3.80
N ALA A 149 -0.09 -39.46 -2.66
CA ALA A 149 -1.55 -39.51 -2.54
C ALA A 149 -2.26 -38.33 -3.24
N MET A 150 -1.52 -37.32 -3.67
CA MET A 150 -2.02 -36.21 -4.50
C MET A 150 -1.75 -36.42 -5.99
N GLU A 151 -0.96 -37.45 -6.35
CA GLU A 151 -0.65 -37.78 -7.74
C GLU A 151 -1.78 -38.60 -8.38
N GLU A 152 -1.77 -38.64 -9.72
CA GLU A 152 -2.65 -39.51 -10.48
C GLU A 152 -2.30 -40.98 -10.23
N ILE A 153 -3.32 -41.85 -10.18
CA ILE A 153 -3.16 -43.27 -9.88
C ILE A 153 -2.45 -43.96 -11.05
N ALA A 154 -1.13 -44.07 -10.97
CA ALA A 154 -0.29 -44.79 -11.91
C ALA A 154 0.44 -45.94 -11.19
N PRO A 155 0.55 -47.15 -11.79
CA PRO A 155 1.06 -48.33 -11.11
C PRO A 155 2.58 -48.34 -10.82
N MET A 156 3.34 -47.31 -11.21
CA MET A 156 4.81 -47.31 -11.16
C MET A 156 5.43 -46.24 -10.25
N ALA A 157 4.65 -45.46 -9.49
CA ALA A 157 5.19 -44.41 -8.65
C ALA A 157 5.62 -44.94 -7.27
N VAL A 158 6.87 -44.71 -6.88
CA VAL A 158 7.38 -44.96 -5.52
C VAL A 158 8.12 -43.69 -5.07
N SER A 159 7.48 -42.89 -4.22
CA SER A 159 8.11 -41.74 -3.57
C SER A 159 7.63 -41.62 -2.12
N ASP A 160 8.57 -41.61 -1.17
CA ASP A 160 8.29 -41.51 0.28
C ASP A 160 8.32 -40.06 0.79
N ALA A 161 8.38 -39.08 -0.11
CA ALA A 161 8.49 -37.67 0.26
C ALA A 161 7.15 -37.12 0.79
N ALA A 162 7.21 -36.42 1.92
CA ALA A 162 6.08 -35.65 2.45
C ALA A 162 5.95 -34.30 1.71
N MET A 163 4.73 -33.77 1.63
CA MET A 163 4.49 -32.48 0.95
C MET A 163 5.02 -31.26 1.71
N LEU A 164 4.99 -31.27 3.05
CA LEU A 164 5.51 -30.13 3.83
C LEU A 164 7.02 -30.18 3.99
N ALA A 165 7.64 -29.01 3.95
CA ALA A 165 9.06 -28.88 4.25
C ALA A 165 9.32 -29.06 5.75
N PRO A 166 10.50 -29.58 6.15
CA PRO A 166 10.87 -29.70 7.56
C PRO A 166 10.75 -28.39 8.36
N GLU A 167 10.99 -27.24 7.72
CA GLU A 167 10.85 -25.91 8.35
C GLU A 167 9.39 -25.52 8.61
N GLU A 168 8.44 -26.01 7.82
CA GLU A 168 7.00 -25.79 8.00
C GLU A 168 6.44 -26.68 9.11
N VAL A 169 6.98 -27.91 9.23
CA VAL A 169 6.67 -28.82 10.33
C VAL A 169 7.30 -28.30 11.64
N PHE A 170 8.52 -27.77 11.59
CA PHE A 170 9.23 -27.26 12.75
C PHE A 170 10.02 -25.99 12.44
N GLY A 171 9.42 -24.84 12.76
CA GLY A 171 10.08 -23.52 12.74
C GLY A 171 10.98 -23.30 13.96
N GLY A 172 11.98 -24.17 14.14
CA GLY A 172 12.92 -24.08 15.26
C GLY A 172 13.62 -22.72 15.29
N LYS A 173 13.55 -22.02 16.43
CA LYS A 173 14.51 -20.95 16.72
C LYS A 173 15.81 -21.68 17.04
N GLY A 174 16.89 -21.43 16.28
CA GLY A 174 18.17 -22.17 16.34
C GLY A 174 18.79 -22.34 17.74
N ASP A 175 20.00 -21.84 17.98
CA ASP A 175 20.64 -22.05 19.29
C ASP A 175 19.97 -21.20 20.40
N VAL A 176 18.97 -21.77 21.06
CA VAL A 176 18.30 -21.18 22.22
C VAL A 176 19.14 -21.43 23.47
N LYS A 177 20.06 -20.51 23.76
CA LYS A 177 20.73 -20.44 25.08
C LYS A 177 19.83 -19.81 26.14
N GLU A 178 19.78 -20.42 27.32
CA GLU A 178 19.09 -19.92 28.50
C GLU A 178 19.77 -18.65 29.06
N GLU A 179 19.04 -17.81 29.80
CA GLU A 179 19.58 -16.55 30.34
C GLU A 179 20.71 -16.74 31.37
N ALA A 180 20.75 -17.89 32.04
CA ALA A 180 21.77 -18.28 33.01
C ALA A 180 23.10 -18.66 32.34
N GLU A 181 23.05 -19.21 31.13
CA GLU A 181 24.22 -19.66 30.36
C GLU A 181 24.86 -18.54 29.53
N LEU A 182 24.22 -17.36 29.47
CA LEU A 182 24.71 -16.22 28.71
C LEU A 182 25.83 -15.50 29.44
N THR A 183 26.93 -15.31 28.72
CA THR A 183 27.97 -14.38 29.16
C THR A 183 27.45 -12.94 29.21
N GLN A 184 28.06 -12.10 30.04
CA GLN A 184 27.68 -10.68 30.14
C GLN A 184 27.79 -9.95 28.80
N ALA A 185 28.78 -10.31 27.96
CA ALA A 185 28.97 -9.76 26.63
C ALA A 185 27.82 -10.16 25.67
N GLU A 186 27.42 -11.43 25.66
CA GLU A 186 26.29 -11.91 24.87
C GLU A 186 24.97 -11.26 25.31
N ARG A 187 24.75 -11.06 26.62
CA ARG A 187 23.56 -10.36 27.14
C ARG A 187 23.49 -8.90 26.65
N LYS A 188 24.62 -8.18 26.69
CA LYS A 188 24.73 -6.81 26.14
C LYS A 188 24.44 -6.79 24.64
N ARG A 189 25.00 -7.74 23.87
CA ARG A 189 24.76 -7.88 22.42
C ARG A 189 23.29 -8.18 22.11
N ARG A 190 22.65 -9.11 22.82
CA ARG A 190 21.22 -9.43 22.67
C ARG A 190 20.35 -8.21 22.94
N ARG A 191 20.62 -7.45 24.00
CA ARG A 191 19.89 -6.20 24.32
C ARG A 191 20.07 -5.14 23.23
N ALA A 192 21.29 -4.93 22.74
CA ALA A 192 21.58 -3.99 21.66
C ALA A 192 20.82 -4.36 20.37
N ASN A 193 20.83 -5.65 20.00
CA ASN A 193 20.09 -6.16 18.84
C ASN A 193 18.58 -5.98 19.00
N LYS A 194 18.02 -6.30 20.19
CA LYS A 194 16.59 -6.08 20.48
C LYS A 194 16.22 -4.60 20.39
N LYS A 195 17.06 -3.70 20.93
CA LYS A 195 16.86 -2.25 20.85
C LYS A 195 16.90 -1.75 19.40
N ARG A 196 17.85 -2.25 18.59
CA ARG A 196 17.96 -1.90 17.16
C ARG A 196 16.74 -2.37 16.36
N LYS A 197 16.29 -3.61 16.57
CA LYS A 197 15.07 -4.15 15.94
C LYS A 197 13.85 -3.31 16.31
N PHE A 198 13.63 -3.07 17.59
CA PHE A 198 12.51 -2.25 18.06
C PHE A 198 12.55 -0.81 17.50
N LYS A 199 13.72 -0.16 17.49
CA LYS A 199 13.88 1.18 16.89
C LYS A 199 13.53 1.17 15.39
N SER A 200 13.95 0.14 14.66
CA SER A 200 13.64 0.01 13.23
C SER A 200 12.15 -0.23 12.97
N GLU A 201 11.48 -1.02 13.81
CA GLU A 201 10.04 -1.25 13.73
C GLU A 201 9.23 0.00 14.09
N ALA A 202 9.64 0.70 15.14
CA ALA A 202 9.01 1.97 15.55
C ALA A 202 9.11 3.01 14.43
N ALA A 203 10.29 3.19 13.81
CA ALA A 203 10.49 4.09 12.69
C ALA A 203 9.63 3.71 11.46
N LYS A 204 9.47 2.41 11.18
CA LYS A 204 8.55 1.94 10.14
C LYS A 204 7.09 2.26 10.45
N LYS A 205 6.67 2.12 11.72
CA LYS A 205 5.29 2.43 12.16
C LYS A 205 4.99 3.93 12.11
N THR A 206 5.92 4.79 12.54
CA THR A 206 5.75 6.25 12.47
C THR A 206 5.68 6.71 11.02
N ALA A 207 6.57 6.23 10.15
CA ALA A 207 6.53 6.51 8.72
C ALA A 207 5.26 6.00 8.03
N LYS A 208 4.68 4.90 8.50
CA LYS A 208 3.39 4.39 8.00
C LYS A 208 2.22 5.28 8.45
N LYS A 209 2.23 5.75 9.71
CA LYS A 209 1.18 6.61 10.26
C LYS A 209 1.16 7.99 9.60
N THR A 210 2.32 8.60 9.35
CA THR A 210 2.42 9.89 8.63
C THR A 210 1.94 9.78 7.18
N ARG A 211 2.20 8.64 6.51
CA ARG A 211 1.61 8.32 5.20
C ARG A 211 0.09 8.19 5.26
N GLU A 212 -0.44 7.47 6.24
CA GLU A 212 -1.89 7.29 6.36
C GLU A 212 -2.62 8.62 6.69
N SER A 213 -2.04 9.49 7.51
CA SER A 213 -2.64 10.81 7.81
C SER A 213 -2.58 11.80 6.63
N SER A 214 -1.52 11.75 5.81
CA SER A 214 -1.43 12.61 4.62
C SER A 214 -2.44 12.22 3.54
N LEU A 215 -2.70 10.92 3.36
CA LEU A 215 -3.73 10.43 2.44
C LEU A 215 -5.15 10.84 2.89
N GLN A 216 -5.43 10.82 4.19
CA GLN A 216 -6.73 11.27 4.73
C GLN A 216 -6.96 12.78 4.55
N ASN A 217 -5.92 13.60 4.71
CA ASN A 217 -6.02 15.05 4.55
C ASN A 217 -6.19 15.50 3.09
N HIS A 218 -5.82 14.66 2.11
CA HIS A 218 -6.00 14.98 0.69
C HIS A 218 -7.43 14.66 0.21
N ASN A 219 -8.04 13.58 0.68
CA ASN A 219 -9.42 13.23 0.33
C ASN A 219 -10.48 14.19 0.91
N GLY A 220 -10.17 14.90 2.00
CA GLY A 220 -11.10 15.87 2.61
C GLY A 220 -11.14 17.26 1.96
N LYS A 221 -10.32 17.52 0.93
CA LYS A 221 -10.23 18.84 0.27
C LYS A 221 -10.83 18.88 -1.14
N GLU A 222 -11.32 17.77 -1.66
CA GLU A 222 -11.99 17.70 -2.98
C GLU A 222 -13.52 17.82 -2.90
N GLU A 223 -14.10 17.98 -1.71
CA GLU A 223 -15.55 18.19 -1.50
C GLU A 223 -15.88 19.60 -0.96
N GLN A 224 -15.40 20.68 -1.59
CA GLN A 224 -15.95 22.05 -1.43
C GLN A 224 -15.79 22.87 -2.71
#